data_AF-A0A959BJY2-F1
#
_entry.id   AF-A0A959BJY2-F1
#
_cell.length_a   1.000
_cell.length_b   1.000
_cell.length_c   1.000
_cell.angle_alpha   90.00
_cell.angle_beta   90.00
_cell.angle_gamma   90.00
#
_symmetry.space_group_name_H-M   'P 1'
#
loop_
_entity.id
_entity.type
_entity.pdbx_description
1 polymer ?
#
loop_
_entity_poly.entity_id
_entity_poly.type
_entity_poly.pdbx_seq_one_letter_code
_entity_poly.pdbx_strand_id
1 'polypeptide(L)'
;HESPWEWNGEYLRIETEVFHFPRDFAQAEPRKEEIRFLAERAGRQQYELYDIDAAKEAFSEEMSARIGDILHYNNPLKLKEGIDQYTAAKGIKAFLTGDHHTYPAPERIKMAEGFIRRYEMEDTPPNALVLLGDSWDAFLNRQFDIRKAYRKYPIRYFHHGRLFTNVIDLLLDSPKGLIVIQNSGFAGGEPAKMKHRALQNLG
;
A
#
# COMPACT_ATOMS: atom_id res chain seq x y z
N HIS A 1 -24.79 -21.93 76.00
CA HIS A 1 -23.63 -21.85 76.91
C HIS A 1 -22.39 -21.63 76.04
N GLU A 2 -22.00 -20.36 75.88
CA GLU A 2 -20.75 -19.99 75.20
C GLU A 2 -19.61 -20.03 76.22
N SER A 3 -18.50 -20.69 75.86
CA SER A 3 -17.30 -20.80 76.68
C SER A 3 -16.54 -19.47 76.66
N PRO A 4 -16.03 -18.95 77.79
CA PRO A 4 -15.24 -17.72 77.80
C PRO A 4 -13.89 -17.96 77.12
N TRP A 5 -13.49 -17.04 76.24
CA TRP A 5 -12.23 -17.13 75.50
C TRP A 5 -11.07 -16.76 76.43
N GLU A 6 -10.07 -17.64 76.52
CA GLU A 6 -8.89 -17.50 77.38
C GLU A 6 -7.64 -17.27 76.52
N TRP A 7 -6.79 -16.33 76.93
CA TRP A 7 -5.49 -16.11 76.29
C TRP A 7 -4.41 -15.90 77.34
N ASN A 8 -3.36 -16.72 77.30
CA ASN A 8 -2.23 -16.69 78.25
C ASN A 8 -2.61 -16.84 79.74
N GLY A 9 -3.66 -17.62 80.04
CA GLY A 9 -4.06 -17.94 81.41
C GLY A 9 -5.08 -16.97 82.03
N GLU A 10 -5.49 -15.93 81.31
CA GLU A 10 -6.50 -14.97 81.78
C GLU A 10 -7.72 -14.93 80.84
N TYR A 11 -8.92 -14.86 81.43
CA TYR A 11 -10.17 -14.80 80.68
C TYR A 11 -10.42 -13.39 80.13
N LEU A 12 -10.60 -13.29 78.82
CA LEU A 12 -10.85 -12.02 78.15
C LEU A 12 -12.31 -11.60 78.37
N ARG A 13 -12.50 -10.47 79.05
CA ARG A 13 -13.82 -9.88 79.30
C ARG A 13 -14.23 -9.08 78.07
N ILE A 14 -15.27 -9.53 77.36
CA ILE A 14 -15.81 -8.82 76.19
C ILE A 14 -16.91 -7.88 76.69
N GLU A 15 -16.71 -6.58 76.51
CA GLU A 15 -17.75 -5.56 76.69
C GLU A 15 -18.18 -5.08 75.31
N THR A 16 -19.47 -5.26 74.99
CA THR A 16 -20.04 -4.86 73.71
C THR A 16 -20.77 -3.54 73.88
N GLU A 17 -20.23 -2.47 73.29
CA GLU A 17 -20.96 -1.21 73.17
C GLU A 17 -21.73 -1.17 71.85
N VAL A 18 -23.02 -0.84 71.93
CA VAL A 18 -23.89 -0.69 70.76
C VAL A 18 -24.18 0.78 70.55
N PHE A 19 -23.75 1.31 69.42
CA PHE A 19 -24.04 2.69 69.02
C PHE A 19 -25.25 2.73 68.09
N HIS A 20 -26.22 3.58 68.41
CA HIS A 20 -27.34 3.88 67.52
C HIS A 20 -27.05 5.16 66.73
N PHE A 21 -26.88 5.03 65.42
CA PHE A 21 -26.77 6.17 64.53
C PHE A 21 -28.14 6.77 64.22
N PRO A 22 -28.27 8.11 64.13
CA PRO A 22 -29.51 8.77 63.72
C PRO A 22 -29.84 8.43 62.26
N ARG A 23 -31.15 8.36 61.93
CA ARG A 23 -31.63 8.00 60.58
C ARG A 23 -31.47 9.11 59.54
N ASP A 24 -31.19 10.33 59.97
CA ASP A 24 -31.11 11.48 59.08
C ASP A 24 -29.64 11.84 58.81
N PHE A 25 -29.16 11.41 57.65
CA PHE A 25 -27.87 11.84 57.12
C PHE A 25 -28.04 13.23 56.48
N ALA A 26 -27.09 14.14 56.71
CA ALA A 26 -27.06 15.43 56.02
C ALA A 26 -26.81 15.19 54.52
N GLN A 27 -27.81 15.47 53.67
CA GLN A 27 -27.61 15.48 52.23
C GLN A 27 -26.87 16.76 51.83
N ALA A 28 -25.67 16.61 51.30
CA ALA A 28 -24.98 17.67 50.58
C ALA A 28 -25.59 17.78 49.18
N GLU A 29 -26.05 18.97 48.78
CA GLU A 29 -26.49 19.17 47.39
C GLU A 29 -25.32 18.92 46.43
N PRO A 30 -25.50 18.13 45.36
CA PRO A 30 -24.44 17.90 44.39
C PRO A 30 -24.05 19.21 43.72
N ARG A 31 -22.74 19.48 43.63
CA ARG A 31 -22.22 20.60 42.84
C ARG A 31 -22.72 20.45 41.40
N LYS A 32 -23.42 21.47 40.90
CA LYS A 32 -23.80 21.54 39.48
C LYS A 32 -22.54 21.57 38.63
N GLU A 33 -22.20 20.46 38.01
CA GLU A 33 -21.16 20.42 36.98
C GLU A 33 -21.66 21.09 35.71
N GLU A 34 -20.78 21.81 35.03
CA GLU A 34 -21.07 22.49 33.78
C GLU A 34 -21.28 21.43 32.69
N ILE A 35 -22.55 21.17 32.34
CA ILE A 35 -22.92 20.23 31.28
C ILE A 35 -22.50 20.84 29.94
N ARG A 36 -21.38 20.41 29.39
CA ARG A 36 -20.99 20.73 28.02
C ARG A 36 -21.86 19.92 27.06
N PHE A 37 -22.93 20.55 26.57
CA PHE A 37 -23.71 19.98 25.48
C PHE A 37 -22.82 19.84 24.23
N LEU A 38 -23.01 18.75 23.49
CA LEU A 38 -22.44 18.62 22.15
C LEU A 38 -22.95 19.80 21.30
N ALA A 39 -22.04 20.46 20.58
CA ALA A 39 -22.41 21.57 19.69
C ALA A 39 -23.47 21.13 18.68
N GLU A 40 -24.25 22.09 18.18
CA GLU A 40 -25.22 21.82 17.11
C GLU A 40 -24.56 21.15 15.91
N ARG A 41 -25.27 20.19 15.30
CA ARG A 41 -24.75 19.46 14.14
C ARG A 41 -24.52 20.45 13.01
N ALA A 42 -23.27 20.58 12.56
CA ALA A 42 -22.85 21.48 11.48
C ALA A 42 -23.41 21.16 10.08
N GLY A 43 -24.37 20.24 9.98
CA GLY A 43 -24.95 19.80 8.71
C GLY A 43 -23.99 18.99 7.84
N ARG A 44 -24.36 18.78 6.58
CA ARG A 44 -23.52 18.09 5.59
C ARG A 44 -22.42 19.03 5.13
N GLN A 45 -21.20 18.78 5.59
CA GLN A 45 -20.00 19.51 5.16
C GLN A 45 -19.22 18.69 4.13
N GLN A 46 -18.62 19.37 3.16
CA GLN A 46 -17.68 18.76 2.25
C GLN A 46 -16.31 18.78 2.92
N TYR A 47 -15.75 17.59 3.15
CA TYR A 47 -14.42 17.44 3.73
C TYR A 47 -13.46 17.00 2.63
N GLU A 48 -12.30 17.65 2.58
CA GLU A 48 -11.20 17.17 1.76
C GLU A 48 -10.60 15.91 2.41
N LEU A 49 -10.38 14.87 1.61
CA LEU A 49 -9.82 13.62 2.11
C LEU A 49 -8.36 13.83 2.49
N TYR A 50 -7.93 13.21 3.59
CA TYR A 50 -6.53 13.25 3.98
C TYR A 50 -5.62 12.58 2.95
N ASP A 51 -6.06 11.50 2.33
CA ASP A 51 -5.29 10.81 1.29
C ASP A 51 -5.53 11.45 -0.09
N ILE A 52 -4.47 11.49 -0.90
CA ILE A 52 -4.51 11.90 -2.30
C ILE A 52 -4.80 10.68 -3.18
N ASP A 53 -5.89 10.74 -3.94
CA ASP A 53 -6.23 9.74 -4.96
C ASP A 53 -5.84 10.26 -6.35
N ALA A 54 -4.58 10.02 -6.74
CA ALA A 54 -4.04 10.43 -8.03
C ALA A 54 -4.78 9.82 -9.25
N ALA A 55 -5.63 8.80 -9.07
CA ALA A 55 -6.44 8.28 -10.17
C ALA A 55 -7.71 9.11 -10.44
N LYS A 56 -8.13 9.95 -9.47
CA LYS A 56 -9.36 10.74 -9.53
C LYS A 56 -9.10 12.25 -9.48
N GLU A 57 -7.93 12.65 -9.01
CA GLU A 57 -7.50 14.03 -8.86
C GLU A 57 -6.51 14.38 -9.98
N ALA A 58 -6.57 15.60 -10.50
CA ALA A 58 -5.66 16.06 -11.56
C ALA A 58 -4.70 17.10 -10.99
N PHE A 59 -3.40 16.86 -11.14
CA PHE A 59 -2.32 17.76 -10.70
C PHE A 59 -1.66 18.53 -11.85
N SER A 60 -2.39 18.69 -12.97
CA SER A 60 -1.85 19.18 -14.24
C SER A 60 -1.36 20.64 -14.20
N GLU A 61 -1.81 21.45 -13.25
CA GLU A 61 -1.39 22.86 -13.14
C GLU A 61 -0.02 23.02 -12.46
N GLU A 62 0.40 22.03 -11.68
CA GLU A 62 1.63 22.10 -10.88
C GLU A 62 2.82 21.39 -11.52
N MET A 63 2.59 20.57 -12.55
CA MET A 63 3.61 19.73 -13.14
C MET A 63 3.74 19.92 -14.66
N SER A 64 4.94 20.27 -15.12
CA SER A 64 5.27 20.28 -16.55
C SER A 64 5.96 18.98 -16.94
N ALA A 65 5.29 18.13 -17.71
CA ALA A 65 5.89 16.92 -18.29
C ALA A 65 6.04 17.05 -19.80
N ARG A 66 7.15 16.51 -20.33
CA ARG A 66 7.38 16.37 -21.78
C ARG A 66 7.37 14.90 -22.14
N ILE A 67 6.62 14.54 -23.18
CA ILE A 67 6.61 13.17 -23.71
C ILE A 67 7.84 13.01 -24.61
N GLY A 68 8.68 12.03 -24.29
CA GLY A 68 9.81 11.64 -25.12
C GLY A 68 9.41 10.68 -26.25
N ASP A 69 10.42 10.03 -26.83
CA ASP A 69 10.23 9.03 -27.89
C ASP A 69 9.72 7.69 -27.35
N ILE A 70 9.01 6.94 -28.20
CA ILE A 70 8.63 5.57 -27.92
C ILE A 70 9.86 4.68 -28.15
N LEU A 71 10.27 3.96 -27.10
CA LEU A 71 11.40 3.04 -27.15
C LEU A 71 10.92 1.59 -27.19
N HIS A 72 11.52 0.79 -28.06
CA HIS A 72 11.25 -0.64 -28.18
C HIS A 72 12.46 -1.43 -27.68
N TYR A 73 12.24 -2.41 -26.81
CA TYR A 73 13.30 -3.25 -26.24
C TYR A 73 13.24 -4.70 -26.70
N ASN A 74 12.08 -5.18 -27.16
CA ASN A 74 11.91 -6.53 -27.70
C ASN A 74 10.68 -6.59 -28.61
N ASN A 75 10.57 -7.67 -29.38
CA ASN A 75 9.35 -8.01 -30.09
C ASN A 75 8.22 -8.38 -29.11
N PRO A 76 6.96 -8.03 -29.40
CA PRO A 76 5.83 -8.45 -28.59
C PRO A 76 5.76 -9.97 -28.46
N LEU A 77 5.42 -10.45 -27.26
CA LEU A 77 5.16 -11.85 -27.02
C LEU A 77 3.95 -12.29 -27.88
N LYS A 78 4.12 -13.36 -28.65
CA LYS A 78 3.02 -13.94 -29.43
C LYS A 78 2.08 -14.67 -28.49
N LEU A 79 0.91 -14.08 -28.27
CA LEU A 79 -0.19 -14.71 -27.53
C LEU A 79 -1.11 -15.42 -28.52
N LYS A 80 -1.67 -16.55 -28.10
CA LYS A 80 -2.69 -17.28 -28.84
C LYS A 80 -4.00 -16.47 -28.89
N GLU A 81 -4.77 -16.66 -29.96
CA GLU A 81 -6.11 -16.08 -30.06
C GLU A 81 -6.99 -16.57 -28.90
N GLY A 82 -7.75 -15.64 -28.30
CA GLY A 82 -8.61 -15.91 -27.14
C GLY A 82 -7.99 -15.57 -25.78
N ILE A 83 -6.68 -15.35 -25.69
CA ILE A 83 -6.05 -14.86 -24.46
C ILE A 83 -6.41 -13.38 -24.25
N ASP A 84 -6.96 -13.05 -23.07
CA ASP A 84 -7.21 -11.67 -22.68
C ASP A 84 -5.89 -10.88 -22.58
N GLN A 85 -5.71 -9.93 -23.48
CA GLN A 85 -4.49 -9.14 -23.58
C GLN A 85 -4.21 -8.32 -22.32
N TYR A 86 -5.25 -7.88 -21.62
CA TYR A 86 -5.11 -7.10 -20.39
C TYR A 86 -4.56 -7.97 -19.24
N THR A 87 -5.08 -9.19 -19.10
CA THR A 87 -4.59 -10.17 -18.12
C THR A 87 -3.18 -10.63 -18.46
N ALA A 88 -2.87 -10.86 -19.74
CA ALA A 88 -1.51 -11.17 -20.17
C ALA A 88 -0.53 -10.02 -19.87
N ALA A 89 -0.92 -8.76 -20.12
CA ALA A 89 -0.10 -7.60 -19.78
C ALA A 89 0.17 -7.50 -18.26
N LYS A 90 -0.81 -7.84 -17.42
CA LYS A 90 -0.60 -7.95 -15.96
C LYS A 90 0.38 -9.06 -15.60
N GLY A 91 0.28 -10.23 -16.25
CA GLY A 91 1.18 -11.35 -16.03
C GLY A 91 2.62 -11.02 -16.40
N ILE A 92 2.82 -10.41 -17.58
CA ILE A 92 4.13 -9.92 -18.03
C ILE A 92 4.68 -8.87 -17.06
N LYS A 93 3.87 -7.87 -16.67
CA LYS A 93 4.26 -6.86 -15.68
C LYS A 93 4.73 -7.51 -14.38
N ALA A 94 3.95 -8.47 -13.88
CA ALA A 94 4.24 -9.13 -12.61
C ALA A 94 5.54 -9.93 -12.67
N PHE A 95 5.77 -10.65 -13.79
CA PHE A 95 7.03 -11.33 -14.04
C PHE A 95 8.21 -10.36 -14.13
N LEU A 96 8.14 -9.32 -14.97
CA LEU A 96 9.24 -8.35 -15.12
C LEU A 96 9.60 -7.64 -13.82
N THR A 97 8.62 -7.48 -12.92
CA THR A 97 8.86 -6.86 -11.61
C THR A 97 9.46 -7.85 -10.60
N GLY A 98 9.02 -9.11 -10.60
CA GLY A 98 9.46 -10.15 -9.67
C GLY A 98 10.74 -10.89 -10.08
N ASP A 99 11.07 -10.91 -11.36
CA ASP A 99 12.24 -11.57 -11.91
C ASP A 99 13.54 -10.85 -11.57
N HIS A 100 14.62 -11.61 -11.41
CA HIS A 100 15.96 -11.11 -11.14
C HIS A 100 17.02 -12.00 -11.81
N HIS A 101 17.98 -11.38 -12.50
CA HIS A 101 19.08 -12.09 -13.16
C HIS A 101 20.04 -12.82 -12.19
N THR A 102 19.94 -12.57 -10.89
CA THR A 102 20.74 -13.27 -9.86
C THR A 102 20.15 -14.62 -9.51
N TYR A 103 18.88 -14.88 -9.86
CA TYR A 103 18.28 -16.19 -9.65
C TYR A 103 18.82 -17.21 -10.64
N PRO A 104 19.05 -18.46 -10.21
CA PRO A 104 19.39 -19.55 -11.11
C PRO A 104 18.35 -19.72 -12.22
N ALA A 105 18.80 -20.07 -13.44
CA ALA A 105 17.93 -20.25 -14.59
C ALA A 105 16.74 -21.20 -14.32
N PRO A 106 16.89 -22.36 -13.64
CA PRO A 106 15.75 -23.23 -13.33
C PRO A 106 14.70 -22.57 -12.44
N GLU A 107 15.08 -21.66 -11.54
CA GLU A 107 14.15 -20.95 -10.66
C GLU A 107 13.37 -19.89 -11.44
N ARG A 108 14.04 -19.16 -12.33
CA ARG A 108 13.38 -18.18 -13.21
C ARG A 108 12.36 -18.83 -14.13
N ILE A 109 12.65 -20.05 -14.62
CA ILE A 109 11.70 -20.85 -15.41
C ILE A 109 10.49 -21.27 -14.57
N LYS A 110 10.70 -21.80 -13.36
CA LYS A 110 9.59 -22.13 -12.45
C LYS A 110 8.74 -20.91 -12.09
N MET A 111 9.38 -19.75 -11.92
CA MET A 111 8.68 -18.49 -11.69
C MET A 111 7.82 -18.11 -12.89
N ALA A 112 8.39 -18.18 -14.11
CA ALA A 112 7.67 -17.91 -15.34
C ALA A 112 6.45 -18.83 -15.50
N GLU A 113 6.59 -20.14 -15.26
CA GLU A 113 5.46 -21.08 -15.25
C GLU A 113 4.38 -20.69 -14.25
N GLY A 114 4.78 -20.26 -13.04
CA GLY A 114 3.86 -19.81 -12.01
C GLY A 114 3.05 -18.58 -12.44
N PHE A 115 3.68 -17.61 -13.10
CA PHE A 115 3.01 -16.44 -13.66
C PHE A 115 2.09 -16.82 -14.83
N ILE A 116 2.56 -17.67 -15.74
CA ILE A 116 1.76 -18.15 -16.88
C ILE A 116 0.46 -18.80 -16.39
N ARG A 117 0.53 -19.69 -15.39
CA ARG A 117 -0.65 -20.33 -14.81
C ARG A 117 -1.57 -19.35 -14.10
N ARG A 118 -1.01 -18.42 -13.31
CA ARG A 118 -1.80 -17.47 -12.51
C ARG A 118 -2.57 -16.46 -13.36
N TYR A 119 -2.02 -16.10 -14.51
CA TYR A 119 -2.58 -15.09 -15.41
C TYR A 119 -3.19 -15.72 -16.67
N GLU A 120 -3.47 -17.03 -16.66
CA GLU A 120 -4.16 -17.74 -17.75
C GLU A 120 -3.50 -17.50 -19.12
N MET A 121 -2.17 -17.34 -19.14
CA MET A 121 -1.39 -17.15 -20.35
C MET A 121 -1.02 -18.49 -20.99
N GLU A 122 -1.99 -19.41 -21.02
CA GLU A 122 -1.83 -20.80 -21.47
C GLU A 122 -1.16 -20.85 -22.84
N ASP A 123 -0.39 -21.91 -23.10
CA ASP A 123 0.45 -22.08 -24.29
C ASP A 123 1.62 -21.09 -24.46
N THR A 124 1.79 -20.10 -23.56
CA THR A 124 3.01 -19.28 -23.54
C THR A 124 4.19 -20.12 -23.05
N PRO A 125 5.29 -20.26 -23.82
CA PRO A 125 6.46 -21.00 -23.36
C PRO A 125 7.18 -20.20 -22.25
N PRO A 126 7.50 -20.81 -21.09
CA PRO A 126 8.19 -20.14 -19.98
C PRO A 126 9.52 -19.49 -20.38
N ASN A 127 10.27 -20.14 -21.28
CA ASN A 127 11.52 -19.60 -21.83
C ASN A 127 11.34 -18.26 -22.54
N ALA A 128 10.19 -18.03 -23.20
CA ALA A 128 9.95 -16.74 -23.87
C ALA A 128 9.74 -15.61 -22.87
N LEU A 129 9.15 -15.91 -21.71
CA LEU A 129 8.96 -14.92 -20.65
C LEU A 129 10.29 -14.57 -19.98
N VAL A 130 11.16 -15.57 -19.74
CA VAL A 130 12.53 -15.35 -19.24
C VAL A 130 13.35 -14.53 -20.24
N LEU A 131 13.31 -14.88 -21.53
CA LEU A 131 13.99 -14.13 -22.59
C LEU A 131 13.50 -12.67 -22.67
N LEU A 132 12.20 -12.44 -22.43
CA LEU A 132 11.65 -11.10 -22.35
C LEU A 132 12.23 -10.32 -21.16
N GLY A 133 12.36 -10.97 -20.00
CA GLY A 133 13.04 -10.41 -18.82
C GLY A 133 14.50 -10.05 -19.08
N ASP A 134 15.24 -10.95 -19.73
CA ASP A 134 16.65 -10.72 -20.11
C ASP A 134 16.79 -9.55 -21.09
N SER A 135 15.90 -9.49 -22.09
CA SER A 135 15.90 -8.40 -23.09
C SER A 135 15.57 -7.05 -22.45
N TRP A 136 14.65 -7.05 -21.49
CA TRP A 136 14.29 -5.86 -20.73
C TRP A 136 15.46 -5.36 -19.87
N ASP A 137 16.10 -6.24 -19.11
CA ASP A 137 17.25 -5.88 -18.27
C ASP A 137 18.44 -5.40 -19.12
N ALA A 138 18.72 -6.08 -20.24
CA ALA A 138 19.76 -5.67 -21.18
C ALA A 138 19.50 -4.28 -21.78
N PHE A 139 18.25 -4.00 -22.17
CA PHE A 139 17.84 -2.69 -22.65
C PHE A 139 18.05 -1.61 -21.58
N LEU A 140 17.61 -1.86 -20.35
CA LEU A 140 17.74 -0.91 -19.24
C LEU A 140 19.21 -0.59 -18.96
N ASN A 141 20.06 -1.61 -18.86
CA ASN A 141 21.49 -1.42 -18.61
C ASN A 141 22.19 -0.65 -19.75
N ARG A 142 21.82 -0.94 -21.01
CA ARG A 142 22.37 -0.23 -22.17
C ARG A 142 21.93 1.24 -22.22
N GLN A 143 20.69 1.53 -21.85
CA GLN A 143 20.10 2.85 -22.03
C GLN A 143 20.46 3.82 -20.91
N PHE A 144 20.58 3.33 -19.67
CA PHE A 144 20.52 4.19 -18.49
C PHE A 144 21.76 4.20 -17.59
N ASP A 145 22.81 3.42 -17.86
CA ASP A 145 24.03 3.35 -17.02
C ASP A 145 23.70 3.20 -15.52
N ILE A 146 23.08 2.07 -15.20
CA ILE A 146 22.41 1.83 -13.92
C ILE A 146 23.44 1.55 -12.83
N ARG A 147 23.44 2.37 -11.78
CA ARG A 147 24.24 2.15 -10.57
C ARG A 147 23.51 1.25 -9.57
N LYS A 148 22.20 1.47 -9.42
CA LYS A 148 21.37 0.74 -8.48
C LYS A 148 19.92 0.69 -8.98
N ALA A 149 19.28 -0.44 -8.73
CA ALA A 149 17.87 -0.67 -9.06
C ALA A 149 17.08 -1.02 -7.80
N TYR A 150 15.95 -0.38 -7.59
CA TYR A 150 15.01 -0.67 -6.51
C TYR A 150 13.68 -1.10 -7.12
N ARG A 151 13.21 -2.30 -6.76
CA ARG A 151 11.93 -2.85 -7.23
C ARG A 151 10.86 -2.62 -6.17
N LYS A 152 9.63 -2.32 -6.60
CA LYS A 152 8.48 -2.08 -5.70
C LYS A 152 8.81 -1.08 -4.58
N TYR A 153 9.38 0.06 -4.94
CA TYR A 153 9.82 1.07 -3.98
C TYR A 153 8.62 1.89 -3.46
N PRO A 154 8.28 1.81 -2.16
CA PRO A 154 7.17 2.57 -1.61
C PRO A 154 7.55 4.05 -1.46
N ILE A 155 6.65 4.94 -1.82
CA ILE A 155 6.81 6.38 -1.67
C ILE A 155 5.67 6.95 -0.83
N ARG A 156 6.02 7.96 -0.03
CA ARG A 156 5.10 8.73 0.80
C ARG A 156 5.48 10.20 0.70
N TYR A 157 4.52 11.06 0.41
CA TYR A 157 4.75 12.49 0.26
C TYR A 157 3.58 13.28 0.82
N PHE A 158 3.87 14.39 1.49
CA PHE A 158 2.85 15.29 2.00
C PHE A 158 2.71 16.49 1.08
N HIS A 159 1.49 16.77 0.66
CA HIS A 159 1.15 17.87 -0.23
C HIS A 159 -0.10 18.57 0.28
N HIS A 160 0.00 19.87 0.57
CA HIS A 160 -1.07 20.68 1.17
C HIS A 160 -1.77 20.05 2.39
N GLY A 161 -0.99 19.40 3.28
CA GLY A 161 -1.53 18.75 4.48
C GLY A 161 -2.17 17.38 4.24
N ARG A 162 -2.15 16.90 2.99
CA ARG A 162 -2.68 15.60 2.55
C ARG A 162 -1.54 14.64 2.25
N LEU A 163 -1.81 13.35 2.37
CA LEU A 163 -0.84 12.28 2.19
C LEU A 163 -1.02 11.61 0.82
N PHE A 164 0.03 11.65 0.01
CA PHE A 164 0.19 10.81 -1.16
C PHE A 164 0.98 9.55 -0.80
N THR A 165 0.49 8.38 -1.17
CA THR A 165 1.24 7.12 -1.09
C THR A 165 1.15 6.35 -2.39
N ASN A 166 2.25 5.75 -2.81
CA ASN A 166 2.27 4.89 -3.99
C ASN A 166 3.44 3.89 -3.92
N VAL A 167 3.48 2.95 -4.87
CA VAL A 167 4.60 2.03 -5.07
C VAL A 167 5.10 2.18 -6.50
N ILE A 168 6.35 2.60 -6.63
CA ILE A 168 7.07 2.65 -7.90
C ILE A 168 7.44 1.21 -8.28
N ASP A 169 7.10 0.78 -9.50
CA ASP A 169 7.42 -0.57 -9.95
C ASP A 169 8.95 -0.79 -10.01
N LEU A 170 9.68 0.16 -10.61
CA LEU A 170 11.14 0.13 -10.68
C LEU A 170 11.73 1.56 -10.63
N LEU A 171 12.64 1.79 -9.69
CA LEU A 171 13.39 3.03 -9.52
C LEU A 171 14.88 2.75 -9.80
N LEU A 172 15.44 3.42 -10.81
CA LEU A 172 16.83 3.28 -11.20
C LEU A 172 17.61 4.54 -10.82
N ASP A 173 18.77 4.32 -10.20
CA ASP A 173 19.76 5.35 -9.93
C ASP A 173 20.81 5.35 -11.05
N SER A 174 21.00 6.50 -11.69
CA SER A 174 21.99 6.72 -12.75
C SER A 174 22.78 8.01 -12.51
N PRO A 175 23.97 8.19 -13.11
CA PRO A 175 24.70 9.45 -13.05
C PRO A 175 23.91 10.67 -13.53
N LYS A 176 22.91 10.47 -14.40
CA LYS A 176 22.08 11.52 -15.00
C LYS A 176 20.83 11.87 -14.18
N GLY A 177 20.60 11.15 -13.07
CA GLY A 177 19.45 11.32 -12.20
C GLY A 177 18.66 10.02 -12.00
N LEU A 178 17.50 10.15 -11.36
CA LEU A 178 16.60 9.05 -11.08
C LEU A 178 15.69 8.76 -12.29
N ILE A 179 15.52 7.48 -12.60
CA ILE A 179 14.58 7.02 -13.62
C ILE A 179 13.48 6.23 -12.92
N VAL A 180 12.24 6.68 -13.11
CA VAL A 180 11.04 6.04 -12.58
C VAL A 180 10.38 5.26 -13.71
N ILE A 181 10.19 3.96 -13.50
CA ILE A 181 9.49 3.09 -14.44
C ILE A 181 8.22 2.58 -13.75
N GLN A 182 7.08 2.86 -14.38
CA GLN A 182 5.78 2.36 -13.97
C GLN A 182 5.18 1.52 -15.09
N ASN A 183 4.99 0.23 -14.81
CA ASN A 183 4.41 -0.69 -15.78
C ASN A 183 2.89 -0.53 -15.80
N SER A 184 2.29 -0.50 -16.99
CA SER A 184 0.84 -0.42 -17.14
C SER A 184 0.28 -1.76 -17.65
N GLY A 185 -0.99 -2.05 -17.34
CA GLY A 185 -1.71 -3.19 -17.93
C GLY A 185 -2.19 -2.92 -19.37
N PHE A 186 -1.76 -1.82 -19.99
CA PHE A 186 -2.15 -1.47 -21.35
C PHE A 186 -1.43 -2.39 -22.34
N ALA A 187 -2.19 -3.13 -23.15
CA ALA A 187 -1.65 -4.09 -24.11
C ALA A 187 -1.08 -3.46 -25.40
N GLY A 188 -1.03 -2.13 -25.48
CA GLY A 188 -0.59 -1.41 -26.66
C GLY A 188 -1.73 -0.94 -27.56
N GLY A 189 -1.37 -0.38 -28.72
CA GLY A 189 -2.29 0.24 -29.66
C GLY A 189 -1.54 1.21 -30.57
N GLU A 190 -2.26 2.03 -31.32
CA GLU A 190 -1.65 3.06 -32.16
C GLU A 190 -0.77 4.02 -31.34
N PRO A 191 0.32 4.57 -31.92
CA PRO A 191 1.22 5.49 -31.21
C PRO A 191 0.50 6.66 -30.52
N ALA A 192 -0.60 7.17 -31.11
CA ALA A 192 -1.42 8.22 -30.51
C ALA A 192 -2.06 7.77 -29.18
N LYS A 193 -2.56 6.54 -29.12
CA LYS A 193 -3.13 5.95 -27.89
C LYS A 193 -2.05 5.72 -26.84
N MET A 194 -0.85 5.32 -27.24
CA MET A 194 0.30 5.17 -26.33
C MET A 194 0.69 6.51 -25.70
N LYS A 195 0.80 7.58 -26.50
CA LYS A 195 1.12 8.93 -26.00
C LYS A 195 0.03 9.47 -25.08
N HIS A 196 -1.24 9.29 -25.45
CA HIS A 196 -2.37 9.70 -24.60
C HIS A 196 -2.36 8.95 -23.26
N ARG A 197 -2.09 7.64 -23.28
CA ARG A 197 -2.01 6.84 -22.05
C ARG A 197 -0.82 7.22 -21.17
N ALA A 198 0.32 7.58 -21.77
CA ALA A 198 1.47 8.09 -21.03
C ALA A 198 1.13 9.38 -20.26
N LEU A 199 0.37 10.29 -20.87
CA LEU A 199 -0.11 11.51 -20.19
C LEU A 199 -1.08 11.21 -19.06
N GLN A 200 -2.01 10.26 -19.24
CA GLN A 200 -2.93 9.86 -18.17
C GLN A 200 -2.23 9.28 -16.94
N ASN A 201 -1.05 8.67 -17.12
CA ASN A 201 -0.27 8.12 -16.00
C ASN A 201 0.67 9.16 -15.36
N LEU A 202 0.73 10.39 -15.89
CA LEU A 202 1.51 11.50 -15.35
C LEU A 202 0.65 12.47 -14.51
N GLY A 203 -0.67 12.45 -14.67
CA GLY A 203 -1.61 13.17 -13.80
C GLY A 203 -1.95 12.37 -12.56
#